data_AF-A0A4Y2MMU4-F1
#
_entry.id   AF-A0A4Y2MMU4-F1
#
_cell.length_a   1.000
_cell.length_b   1.000
_cell.length_c   1.000
_cell.angle_alpha   90.00
_cell.angle_beta   90.00
_cell.angle_gamma   90.00
#
_symmetry.space_group_name_H-M   'P 1'
#
loop_
_entity.id
_entity.type
_entity.pdbx_description
1 polymer ?
#
loop_
_entity_poly.entity_id
_entity_poly.type
_entity_poly.pdbx_seq_one_letter_code
_entity_poly.pdbx_strand_id
1 'polypeptide(L)'
;MGQRSQQRRAEETEEQRNSRLAIMAQRGQERRAEETDEQRNSRLSAMLQHARERRLNVIERQNHHQIQTFYAARTVLNRRTQLWRNGQSVSEMRRAVFPG
;
A
#
# COMPACT_ATOMS: atom_id res chain seq x y z
N MET A 1 -9.90 29.04 1.78
CA MET A 1 -8.56 29.26 2.39
C MET A 1 -7.48 28.29 1.89
N GLY A 2 -7.76 26.99 1.68
CA GLY A 2 -6.72 26.00 1.29
C GLY A 2 -6.20 26.08 -0.15
N GLN A 3 -7.06 26.34 -1.14
CA GLN A 3 -6.68 26.30 -2.57
C GLN A 3 -5.61 27.34 -2.95
N ARG A 4 -5.78 28.60 -2.53
CA ARG A 4 -4.81 29.68 -2.77
C ARG A 4 -3.47 29.46 -2.05
N SER A 5 -3.44 28.64 -0.99
CA SER A 5 -2.17 28.25 -0.33
C SER A 5 -1.50 27.08 -1.02
N GLN A 6 -2.25 26.15 -1.60
CA GLN A 6 -1.65 25.04 -2.36
C GLN A 6 -1.08 25.53 -3.69
N GLN A 7 -1.79 26.44 -4.36
CA GLN A 7 -1.33 27.05 -5.60
C GLN A 7 0.00 27.80 -5.40
N ARG A 8 0.10 28.61 -4.34
CA ARG A 8 1.37 29.27 -3.97
C ARG A 8 2.52 28.31 -3.65
N ARG A 9 2.24 27.10 -3.14
CA ARG A 9 3.26 26.07 -2.90
C ARG A 9 3.66 25.32 -4.15
N ALA A 10 2.76 25.22 -5.14
CA ALA A 10 3.04 24.60 -6.43
C ALA A 10 3.92 25.50 -7.32
N GLU A 11 3.82 26.83 -7.12
CA GLU A 11 4.60 27.85 -7.82
C GLU A 11 5.96 28.16 -7.15
N GLU A 12 6.28 27.54 -6.01
CA GLU A 12 7.57 27.74 -5.32
C GLU A 12 8.74 27.18 -6.13
N THR A 13 9.84 27.91 -6.15
CA THR A 13 11.12 27.37 -6.62
C THR A 13 11.66 26.34 -5.61
N GLU A 14 12.55 25.45 -6.07
CA GLU A 14 13.14 24.43 -5.20
C GLU A 14 13.88 25.03 -3.99
N GLU A 15 14.54 26.18 -4.17
CA GLU A 15 15.21 26.93 -3.10
C GLU A 15 14.21 27.50 -2.08
N GLN A 16 13.11 28.08 -2.55
CA GLN A 16 12.05 28.60 -1.68
C GLN A 16 11.37 27.47 -0.91
N ARG A 17 11.12 26.34 -1.57
CA ARG A 17 10.56 25.14 -0.97
C ARG A 17 11.47 24.57 0.11
N ASN A 18 12.77 24.44 -0.18
CA ASN A 18 13.75 23.91 0.77
C ASN A 18 13.92 24.83 1.98
N SER A 19 13.96 26.15 1.79
CA SER A 19 13.96 27.13 2.88
C SER A 19 12.69 27.00 3.75
N ARG A 20 11.51 26.90 3.12
CA ARG A 20 10.24 26.74 3.82
C ARG A 20 10.17 25.43 4.62
N LEU A 21 10.66 24.32 4.05
CA LEU A 21 10.72 23.03 4.73
C LEU A 21 11.73 23.04 5.89
N ALA A 22 12.87 23.70 5.74
CA ALA A 22 13.86 23.86 6.80
C ALA A 22 13.27 24.61 8.01
N ILE A 23 12.54 25.70 7.77
CA ILE A 23 11.85 26.46 8.83
C ILE A 23 10.79 25.59 9.53
N MET A 24 10.01 24.82 8.78
CA MET A 24 9.02 23.90 9.37
C MET A 24 9.68 22.77 10.18
N ALA A 25 10.80 22.25 9.71
CA ALA A 25 11.57 21.23 10.41
C ALA A 25 12.13 21.79 11.72
N GLN A 26 12.70 22.99 11.70
CA GLN A 26 13.22 23.68 12.88
C GLN A 26 12.13 23.89 13.94
N ARG A 27 10.99 24.48 13.56
CA ARG A 27 9.84 24.63 14.46
C ARG A 27 9.32 23.29 15.00
N GLY A 28 9.44 22.23 14.22
CA GLY A 28 9.11 20.88 14.64
C GLY A 28 10.11 20.28 15.64
N GLN A 29 11.37 20.71 15.63
CA GLN A 29 12.37 20.34 16.64
C GLN A 29 12.15 21.12 17.93
N GLU A 30 11.94 22.45 17.83
CA GLU A 30 11.67 23.32 18.97
C GLU A 30 10.47 22.82 19.79
N ARG A 31 9.33 22.55 19.12
CA ARG A 31 8.16 21.96 19.79
C ARG A 31 8.43 20.60 20.44
N ARG A 32 9.34 19.79 19.88
CA ARG A 32 9.71 18.49 20.47
C ARG A 32 10.69 18.63 21.63
N ALA A 33 11.48 19.69 21.68
CA ALA A 33 12.34 20.00 22.81
C ALA A 33 11.52 20.49 24.02
N GLU A 34 10.36 21.09 23.77
CA GLU A 34 9.42 21.57 24.79
C GLU A 34 8.36 20.52 25.22
N GLU A 35 8.35 19.33 24.62
CA GLU A 35 7.38 18.27 24.97
C GLU A 35 7.64 17.69 26.37
N THR A 36 6.55 17.46 27.13
CA THR A 36 6.63 16.63 28.35
C THR A 36 6.77 15.15 28.01
N ASP A 37 7.19 14.34 28.99
CA ASP A 37 7.35 12.90 28.79
C ASP A 37 6.04 12.20 28.38
N GLU A 38 4.88 12.63 28.90
CA GLU A 38 3.57 12.10 28.51
C GLU A 38 3.22 12.46 27.06
N GLN A 39 3.48 13.71 26.65
CA GLN A 39 3.25 14.15 25.27
C GLN A 39 4.15 13.39 24.29
N ARG A 40 5.42 13.22 24.67
CA ARG A 40 6.40 12.44 23.92
C ARG A 40 5.97 10.98 23.79
N ASN A 41 5.54 10.36 24.88
CA ASN A 41 5.06 8.97 24.89
C ASN A 41 3.79 8.79 24.05
N SER A 42 2.85 9.73 24.13
CA SER A 42 1.65 9.73 23.29
C SER A 42 2.00 9.83 21.80
N ARG A 43 2.89 10.76 21.43
CA ARG A 43 3.38 10.91 20.05
C ARG A 43 4.07 9.64 19.54
N LEU A 44 4.97 9.06 20.34
CA LEU A 44 5.68 7.82 19.97
C LEU A 44 4.72 6.63 19.85
N SER A 45 3.73 6.53 20.73
CA SER A 45 2.69 5.50 20.66
C SER A 45 1.88 5.62 19.36
N ALA A 46 1.45 6.82 18.98
CA ALA A 46 0.75 7.07 17.73
C ALA A 46 1.60 6.70 16.49
N MET A 47 2.90 7.02 16.51
CA MET A 47 3.83 6.63 15.43
C MET A 47 3.95 5.10 15.32
N LEU A 48 4.04 4.40 16.45
CA LEU A 48 4.11 2.94 16.48
C LEU A 48 2.82 2.31 15.95
N GLN A 49 1.65 2.83 16.34
CA GLN A 49 0.37 2.33 15.82
C GLN A 49 0.28 2.52 14.31
N HIS A 50 0.60 3.71 13.81
CA HIS A 50 0.60 3.96 12.37
C HIS A 50 1.58 3.05 11.61
N ALA A 51 2.77 2.79 12.15
CA ALA A 51 3.73 1.85 11.56
C ALA A 51 3.20 0.41 11.55
N ARG A 52 2.52 -0.03 12.63
CA ARG A 52 1.88 -1.35 12.72
C ARG A 52 0.76 -1.48 11.70
N GLU A 53 -0.13 -0.51 11.60
CA GLU A 53 -1.23 -0.50 10.62
C GLU A 53 -0.69 -0.57 9.18
N ARG A 54 0.35 0.20 8.85
CA ARG A 54 0.98 0.14 7.52
C ARG A 54 1.53 -1.25 7.21
N ARG A 55 2.15 -1.91 8.19
CA ARG A 55 2.66 -3.27 8.03
C ARG A 55 1.53 -4.28 7.84
N LEU A 56 0.46 -4.18 8.64
CA LEU A 56 -0.70 -5.06 8.52
C LEU A 56 -1.38 -4.92 7.16
N ASN A 57 -1.58 -3.69 6.68
CA ASN A 57 -2.17 -3.43 5.35
C ASN A 57 -1.38 -4.08 4.21
N VAL A 58 -0.04 -4.10 4.29
CA VAL A 58 0.81 -4.75 3.28
C VAL A 58 0.62 -6.27 3.34
N ILE A 59 0.63 -6.85 4.54
CA ILE A 59 0.45 -8.28 4.75
C ILE A 59 -0.95 -8.73 4.29
N GLU A 60 -1.99 -7.99 4.64
CA GLU A 60 -3.36 -8.28 4.23
C GLU A 60 -3.51 -8.26 2.71
N ARG A 61 -2.96 -7.26 2.03
CA ARG A 61 -2.95 -7.22 0.56
C ARG A 61 -2.19 -8.39 -0.05
N GLN A 62 -1.03 -8.73 0.50
CA GLN A 62 -0.24 -9.87 0.02
C GLN A 62 -0.99 -11.19 0.20
N ASN A 63 -1.57 -11.42 1.38
CA ASN A 63 -2.36 -12.60 1.68
C ASN A 63 -3.59 -12.69 0.78
N HIS A 64 -4.29 -11.57 0.56
CA HIS A 64 -5.45 -11.52 -0.34
C HIS A 64 -5.06 -11.90 -1.77
N HIS A 65 -3.94 -11.42 -2.29
CA HIS A 65 -3.45 -11.82 -3.61
C HIS A 65 -3.07 -13.31 -3.67
N GLN A 66 -2.34 -13.80 -2.66
CA GLN A 66 -1.93 -15.21 -2.60
C GLN A 66 -3.13 -16.16 -2.57
N ILE A 67 -4.13 -15.86 -1.73
CA ILE A 67 -5.36 -16.65 -1.64
C ILE A 67 -6.11 -16.64 -2.98
N GLN A 68 -6.24 -15.48 -3.63
CA GLN A 68 -6.88 -15.40 -4.95
C GLN A 68 -6.15 -16.24 -5.99
N THR A 69 -4.82 -16.13 -6.07
CA THR A 69 -4.01 -16.92 -7.01
C THR A 69 -4.16 -18.42 -6.74
N PHE A 70 -4.21 -18.84 -5.47
CA PHE A 70 -4.45 -20.24 -5.10
C PHE A 70 -5.82 -20.74 -5.60
N TYR A 71 -6.90 -20.01 -5.35
CA TYR A 71 -8.23 -20.43 -5.79
C TYR A 71 -8.41 -20.37 -7.31
N ALA A 72 -7.78 -19.40 -7.98
CA ALA A 72 -7.74 -19.35 -9.44
C ALA A 72 -7.03 -20.59 -10.03
N ALA A 73 -5.85 -20.93 -9.51
CA ALA A 73 -5.10 -22.11 -9.93
C ALA A 73 -5.87 -23.41 -9.66
N ARG A 74 -6.52 -23.51 -8.49
CA ARG A 74 -7.38 -24.64 -8.15
C ARG A 74 -8.54 -24.80 -9.13
N THR A 75 -9.16 -23.71 -9.54
CA THR A 75 -10.28 -23.71 -10.51
C THR A 75 -9.81 -24.22 -11.87
N VAL A 76 -8.65 -23.74 -12.33
CA VAL A 76 -8.00 -24.21 -13.56
C VAL A 76 -7.68 -25.71 -13.49
N LEU A 77 -7.12 -26.20 -12.38
CA LEU A 77 -6.80 -27.61 -12.19
C LEU A 77 -8.06 -28.49 -12.21
N ASN A 78 -9.11 -28.10 -11.48
CA ASN A 78 -10.39 -28.81 -11.45
C ASN A 78 -11.04 -28.86 -12.83
N ARG A 79 -11.00 -27.75 -13.58
CA ARG A 79 -11.53 -27.71 -14.94
C ARG A 79 -10.74 -28.66 -15.85
N ARG A 80 -9.41 -28.65 -15.78
CA ARG A 80 -8.56 -29.57 -16.55
C ARG A 80 -8.87 -31.04 -16.26
N THR A 81 -9.03 -31.42 -14.99
CA THR A 81 -9.35 -32.80 -14.63
C THR A 81 -10.75 -33.23 -15.08
N GLN A 82 -11.73 -32.32 -15.05
CA GLN A 82 -13.07 -32.58 -15.61
C GLN A 82 -13.04 -32.80 -17.12
N LEU A 83 -12.35 -31.94 -17.88
CA LEU A 83 -12.25 -32.09 -19.33
C LEU A 83 -11.53 -33.39 -19.73
N TRP A 84 -10.52 -33.81 -18.96
CA TRP A 84 -9.85 -35.10 -19.14
C TRP A 84 -10.79 -36.28 -18.88
N ARG A 85 -11.57 -36.25 -17.79
CA ARG A 85 -12.60 -37.27 -17.51
C ARG A 85 -13.65 -37.38 -18.61
N ASN A 86 -13.95 -36.27 -19.28
CA ASN A 86 -14.90 -36.22 -20.38
C ASN A 86 -14.30 -36.64 -21.74
N GLY A 87 -13.05 -37.11 -21.78
CA GLY A 87 -12.41 -37.65 -22.99
C GLY A 87 -12.00 -36.59 -24.02
N GLN A 88 -11.90 -35.31 -23.64
CA GLN A 88 -11.45 -34.27 -24.57
C GLN A 88 -10.00 -34.46 -25.01
N SER A 89 -9.67 -33.98 -26.21
CA SER A 89 -8.30 -33.96 -26.71
C SER A 89 -7.46 -32.87 -26.05
N VAL A 90 -6.13 -33.00 -26.08
CA VAL A 90 -5.19 -32.04 -25.45
C VAL A 90 -5.32 -30.63 -26.05
N SER A 91 -5.62 -30.53 -27.35
CA SER A 91 -5.85 -29.26 -28.05
C SER A 91 -7.12 -28.56 -27.57
N GLU A 92 -8.21 -29.29 -27.36
CA GLU A 92 -9.47 -28.77 -26.81
C GLU A 92 -9.30 -28.31 -25.36
N MET A 93 -8.60 -29.09 -24.53
CA MET A 93 -8.31 -28.70 -23.15
C MET A 93 -7.47 -27.43 -23.07
N ARG A 94 -6.44 -27.29 -23.94
CA ARG A 94 -5.59 -26.10 -23.96
C ARG A 94 -6.40 -24.85 -24.31
N ARG A 95 -7.28 -24.94 -25.32
CA ARG A 95 -8.17 -23.85 -25.74
C ARG A 95 -9.19 -23.47 -24.66
N ALA A 96 -9.70 -24.45 -23.92
CA ALA A 96 -10.66 -24.20 -22.85
C ALA A 96 -10.01 -23.60 -21.60
N VAL A 97 -8.85 -24.10 -21.18
CA VAL A 97 -8.19 -23.74 -19.90
C VAL A 97 -7.37 -22.44 -20.01
N PHE A 98 -6.80 -22.14 -21.17
CA PHE A 98 -6.03 -20.93 -21.43
C PHE A 98 -6.62 -20.18 -22.63
N PRO A 99 -7.71 -19.42 -22.44
CA PRO A 99 -8.29 -18.59 -23.49
C PRO A 99 -7.40 -17.35 -23.68
N GLY A 100 -6.46 -17.42 -24.62
CA GLY A 100 -5.54 -16.35 -25.00
C GLY A 100 -4.81 -16.71 -26.29
#